data_AF-A0A7Y3MEZ6-F1
#
_entry.id   AF-A0A7Y3MEZ6-F1
#
_cell.length_a   1.000
_cell.length_b   1.000
_cell.length_c   1.000
_cell.angle_alpha   90.00
_cell.angle_beta   90.00
_cell.angle_gamma   90.00
#
_symmetry.space_group_name_H-M   'P 1'
#
loop_
_entity.id
_entity.type
_entity.pdbx_description
1 polymer ?
#
loop_
_entity_poly.entity_id
_entity_poly.type
_entity_poly.pdbx_seq_one_letter_code
_entity_poly.pdbx_strand_id
1 'polypeptide(L)'
;MIKTYLIIDDFLDDPIQLREVAGKLDFPESSEAQNYPGRNANRRILIDGLDRLVSQLVGEPVRPTPGTSHGKFRLTLGSDTGKAAVHTDSSHWSGILYLTLPEFCHGGTDFYRHVPSQMDHSPYTEEHLAKVGLKDFSEVGEKLLLADTNDPDKWEHVMTLPMRFNRLVLFRPWLYHNAGPGFGDSFENGRLIYPLFFDRVG
;
A
#
# COMPACT_ATOMS: atom_id res chain seq x y z
N MET A 1 -13.49 9.97 16.90
CA MET A 1 -12.14 9.38 16.93
C MET A 1 -11.83 8.86 15.54
N ILE A 2 -10.69 9.24 14.95
CA ILE A 2 -10.27 8.78 13.61
C ILE A 2 -9.27 7.64 13.79
N LYS A 3 -9.46 6.54 13.07
CA LYS A 3 -8.45 5.46 12.96
C LYS A 3 -7.47 5.81 11.85
N THR A 4 -6.18 5.81 12.17
CA THR A 4 -5.09 6.16 11.24
C THR A 4 -4.50 4.91 10.58
N TYR A 5 -4.27 3.86 11.36
CA TYR A 5 -3.88 2.55 10.87
C TYR A 5 -4.34 1.45 11.85
N LEU A 6 -4.41 0.21 11.34
CA LEU A 6 -4.71 -1.00 12.09
C LEU A 6 -3.71 -2.08 11.67
N ILE A 7 -3.31 -2.91 12.63
CA ILE A 7 -2.54 -4.13 12.40
C ILE A 7 -3.37 -5.28 12.94
N ILE A 8 -3.61 -6.28 12.09
CA ILE A 8 -4.34 -7.49 12.43
C ILE A 8 -3.45 -8.68 12.08
N ASP A 9 -2.99 -9.40 13.11
CA ASP A 9 -2.25 -10.64 12.95
C ASP A 9 -3.21 -11.81 12.77
N ASP A 10 -2.70 -12.88 12.14
CA ASP A 10 -3.44 -14.12 11.90
C ASP A 10 -4.81 -13.87 11.23
N PHE A 11 -4.81 -13.00 10.21
CA PHE A 11 -6.03 -12.43 9.63
C PHE A 11 -6.92 -13.45 8.91
N LEU A 12 -6.32 -14.36 8.15
CA LEU A 12 -7.02 -15.47 7.48
C LEU A 12 -6.89 -16.75 8.28
N ASP A 13 -7.93 -17.57 8.27
CA ASP A 13 -7.90 -18.92 8.85
C ASP A 13 -6.92 -19.84 8.09
N ASP A 14 -6.87 -19.72 6.75
CA ASP A 14 -5.96 -20.50 5.89
C ASP A 14 -5.21 -19.59 4.88
N PRO A 15 -4.15 -18.89 5.33
CA PRO A 15 -3.36 -18.03 4.46
C PRO A 15 -2.50 -18.81 3.45
N ILE A 16 -2.22 -20.09 3.72
CA ILE A 16 -1.42 -20.94 2.83
C ILE A 16 -2.21 -21.25 1.58
N GLN A 17 -3.50 -21.59 1.70
CA GLN A 17 -4.38 -21.78 0.55
C GLN A 17 -4.39 -20.55 -0.37
N LEU A 18 -4.48 -19.34 0.18
CA LEU A 18 -4.44 -18.11 -0.63
C LEU A 18 -3.09 -17.92 -1.33
N ARG A 19 -1.98 -18.23 -0.65
CA ARG A 19 -0.63 -18.20 -1.25
C ARG A 19 -0.48 -19.23 -2.36
N GLU A 20 -1.01 -20.45 -2.20
CA GLU A 20 -1.02 -21.49 -3.24
C GLU A 20 -1.82 -21.07 -4.47
N VAL A 21 -2.93 -20.36 -4.28
CA VAL A 21 -3.69 -19.75 -5.39
C VAL A 21 -2.82 -18.73 -6.12
N ALA A 22 -2.10 -17.87 -5.39
CA ALA A 22 -1.19 -16.90 -5.98
C ALA A 22 -0.08 -17.57 -6.79
N GLY A 23 0.47 -18.68 -6.32
CA GLY A 23 1.53 -19.44 -7.00
C GLY A 23 1.10 -20.10 -8.32
N LYS A 24 -0.22 -20.14 -8.60
CA LYS A 24 -0.79 -20.64 -9.86
C LYS A 24 -1.12 -19.52 -10.85
N LEU A 25 -0.79 -18.26 -10.53
CA LEU A 25 -1.01 -17.10 -11.38
C LEU A 25 0.26 -16.68 -12.10
N ASP A 26 0.09 -16.05 -13.27
CA ASP A 26 1.20 -15.42 -13.97
C ASP A 26 1.43 -14.01 -13.43
N PHE A 27 2.70 -13.67 -13.23
CA PHE A 27 3.17 -12.32 -12.87
C PHE A 27 3.93 -11.73 -14.07
N PRO A 28 3.23 -11.27 -15.11
CA PRO A 28 3.86 -10.81 -16.33
C PRO A 28 4.77 -9.61 -16.04
N GLU A 29 5.91 -9.57 -16.72
CA GLU A 29 6.70 -8.35 -16.80
C GLU A 29 5.88 -7.26 -17.48
N SER A 30 5.98 -6.04 -16.97
CA SER A 30 5.36 -4.91 -17.64
C SER A 30 6.34 -4.37 -18.68
N SER A 31 5.84 -4.10 -19.89
CA SER A 31 6.61 -3.44 -20.95
C SER A 31 7.01 -2.00 -20.58
N GLU A 32 6.41 -1.44 -19.54
CA GLU A 32 6.69 -0.11 -19.02
C GLU A 32 6.98 -0.17 -17.53
N ALA A 33 7.94 0.64 -17.07
CA ALA A 33 8.20 0.76 -15.64
C ALA A 33 6.94 1.28 -14.91
N GLN A 34 6.52 0.55 -13.88
CA GLN A 34 5.35 0.84 -13.07
C GLN A 34 5.68 1.85 -11.97
N ASN A 35 4.67 2.53 -11.41
CA ASN A 35 4.88 3.43 -10.27
C ASN A 35 5.33 2.68 -9.01
N TYR A 36 4.88 1.44 -8.84
CA TYR A 36 5.25 0.56 -7.74
C TYR A 36 6.33 -0.44 -8.18
N PRO A 37 7.21 -0.89 -7.26
CA PRO A 37 8.12 -1.98 -7.54
C PRO A 37 7.37 -3.32 -7.64
N GLY A 38 7.84 -4.19 -8.51
CA GLY A 38 7.31 -5.54 -8.71
C GLY A 38 6.20 -5.63 -9.75
N ARG A 39 5.60 -6.82 -9.80
CA ARG A 39 4.64 -7.23 -10.84
C ARG A 39 3.34 -7.65 -10.19
N ASN A 40 2.23 -7.17 -10.74
CA ASN A 40 0.91 -7.66 -10.35
C ASN A 40 0.60 -8.96 -11.10
N ALA A 41 -0.15 -9.86 -10.47
CA ALA A 41 -0.73 -11.01 -11.13
C ALA A 41 -1.66 -10.58 -12.29
N ASN A 42 -1.74 -11.41 -13.32
CA ASN A 42 -2.53 -11.18 -14.53
C ASN A 42 -4.04 -10.99 -14.26
N ARG A 43 -4.56 -11.51 -13.14
CA ARG A 43 -5.95 -11.36 -12.70
C ARG A 43 -6.06 -11.12 -11.20
N ARG A 44 -7.20 -10.58 -10.79
CA ARG A 44 -7.56 -10.45 -9.37
C ARG A 44 -8.23 -11.74 -8.88
N ILE A 45 -7.99 -12.09 -7.63
CA ILE A 45 -8.76 -13.09 -6.89
C ILE A 45 -9.48 -12.31 -5.80
N LEU A 46 -10.79 -12.50 -5.63
CA LEU A 46 -11.56 -11.81 -4.60
C LEU A 46 -11.86 -12.80 -3.48
N ILE A 47 -11.57 -12.40 -2.25
CA ILE A 47 -11.89 -13.16 -1.05
C ILE A 47 -13.33 -12.82 -0.66
N ASP A 48 -14.20 -13.83 -0.61
CA ASP A 48 -15.60 -13.62 -0.25
C ASP A 48 -15.74 -13.08 1.18
N GLY A 49 -16.67 -12.15 1.38
CA GLY A 49 -16.91 -11.50 2.68
C GLY A 49 -15.81 -10.55 3.17
N LEU A 50 -14.67 -10.41 2.47
CA LEU A 50 -13.55 -9.56 2.87
C LEU A 50 -13.97 -8.09 3.09
N ASP A 51 -14.73 -7.52 2.16
CA ASP A 51 -15.17 -6.13 2.25
C ASP A 51 -16.06 -5.88 3.47
N ARG A 52 -16.90 -6.86 3.81
CA ARG A 52 -17.76 -6.83 5.01
C ARG A 52 -16.91 -6.88 6.26
N LEU A 53 -15.92 -7.77 6.30
CA LEU A 53 -15.00 -7.91 7.44
C LEU A 53 -14.18 -6.63 7.64
N VAL A 54 -13.61 -6.08 6.57
CA VAL A 54 -12.87 -4.81 6.64
C VAL A 54 -13.78 -3.69 7.11
N SER A 55 -15.02 -3.61 6.60
CA SER A 55 -16.01 -2.62 7.07
C SER A 55 -16.22 -2.68 8.59
N GLN A 56 -16.30 -3.89 9.16
CA GLN A 56 -16.42 -4.09 10.61
C GLN A 56 -15.16 -3.64 11.36
N LEU A 57 -13.98 -3.99 10.86
CA LEU A 57 -12.69 -3.63 11.46
C LEU A 57 -12.48 -2.11 11.47
N VAL A 58 -12.74 -1.44 10.36
CA VAL A 58 -12.58 0.02 10.24
C VAL A 58 -13.75 0.78 10.88
N GLY A 59 -14.92 0.14 11.04
CA GLY A 59 -16.10 0.74 11.67
C GLY A 59 -16.88 1.66 10.74
N GLU A 60 -16.74 1.48 9.42
CA GLU A 60 -17.43 2.23 8.38
C GLU A 60 -17.64 1.33 7.16
N PRO A 61 -18.75 1.47 6.42
CA PRO A 61 -19.00 0.64 5.25
C PRO A 61 -18.02 1.01 4.12
N VAL A 62 -17.39 -0.01 3.55
CA VAL A 62 -16.41 0.16 2.47
C VAL A 62 -16.68 -0.78 1.30
N ARG A 63 -16.16 -0.42 0.13
CA ARG A 63 -16.18 -1.25 -1.09
C ARG A 63 -14.85 -1.14 -1.83
N PRO A 64 -14.46 -2.11 -2.67
CA PRO A 64 -13.23 -2.02 -3.45
C PRO A 64 -13.19 -0.78 -4.33
N THR A 65 -12.09 -0.03 -4.31
CA THR A 65 -11.90 1.15 -5.18
C THR A 65 -11.73 0.71 -6.63
N PRO A 66 -12.61 1.12 -7.57
CA PRO A 66 -12.49 0.79 -8.98
C PRO A 66 -11.16 1.25 -9.59
N GLY A 67 -10.67 0.53 -10.61
CA GLY A 67 -9.43 0.89 -11.31
C GLY A 67 -8.12 0.61 -10.55
N THR A 68 -8.19 0.28 -9.25
CA THR A 68 -7.00 -0.08 -8.46
C THR A 68 -6.57 -1.54 -8.64
N SER A 69 -5.43 -1.90 -8.06
CA SER A 69 -4.96 -3.28 -7.98
C SER A 69 -5.57 -4.06 -6.81
N HIS A 70 -6.72 -3.63 -6.27
CA HIS A 70 -7.43 -4.36 -5.22
C HIS A 70 -7.61 -5.84 -5.60
N GLY A 71 -7.08 -6.73 -4.76
CA GLY A 71 -7.14 -8.18 -4.92
C GLY A 71 -6.28 -8.75 -6.06
N LYS A 72 -5.41 -7.94 -6.66
CA LYS A 72 -4.36 -8.42 -7.57
C LYS A 72 -3.07 -8.60 -6.78
N PHE A 73 -2.69 -9.85 -6.53
CA PHE A 73 -1.42 -10.18 -5.87
C PHE A 73 -0.27 -9.42 -6.51
N ARG A 74 0.69 -8.99 -5.70
CA ARG A 74 1.92 -8.36 -6.16
C ARG A 74 3.12 -9.13 -5.63
N LEU A 75 3.99 -9.52 -6.55
CA LEU A 75 5.30 -10.09 -6.25
C LEU A 75 6.35 -9.02 -6.53
N THR A 76 7.22 -8.76 -5.56
CA THR A 76 8.33 -7.82 -5.69
C THR A 76 9.63 -8.53 -5.32
N LEU A 77 10.53 -8.65 -6.29
CA LEU A 77 11.86 -9.24 -6.16
C LEU A 77 12.92 -8.16 -5.87
N GLY A 78 14.11 -8.57 -5.44
CA GLY A 78 15.20 -7.65 -5.13
C GLY A 78 15.70 -6.83 -6.33
N SER A 79 15.51 -7.33 -7.55
CA SER A 79 15.84 -6.62 -8.79
C SER A 79 14.77 -5.63 -9.23
N ASP A 80 13.58 -5.65 -8.63
CA ASP A 80 12.46 -4.85 -9.10
C ASP A 80 12.56 -3.39 -8.61
N THR A 81 12.39 -2.45 -9.54
CA THR A 81 12.39 -1.00 -9.26
C THR A 81 11.05 -0.37 -9.64
N GLY A 82 10.56 0.57 -8.84
CA GLY A 82 9.39 1.41 -9.16
C GLY A 82 9.80 2.82 -9.60
N LYS A 83 8.93 3.52 -10.33
CA LYS A 83 9.15 4.93 -10.74
C LYS A 83 8.94 5.94 -9.61
N ALA A 84 8.15 5.59 -8.59
CA ALA A 84 7.83 6.46 -7.46
C ALA A 84 8.23 5.77 -6.16
N ALA A 85 8.90 6.50 -5.26
CA ALA A 85 9.18 6.02 -3.91
C ALA A 85 8.03 6.42 -2.97
N VAL A 86 8.07 7.62 -2.39
CA VAL A 86 7.07 8.06 -1.41
C VAL A 86 5.83 8.61 -2.11
N HIS A 87 4.66 8.09 -1.78
CA HIS A 87 3.38 8.45 -2.42
C HIS A 87 2.19 8.40 -1.45
N THR A 88 1.02 8.73 -1.99
CA THR A 88 -0.30 8.51 -1.39
C THR A 88 -1.20 7.79 -2.37
N ASP A 89 -2.22 7.10 -1.88
CA ASP A 89 -3.18 6.39 -2.72
C ASP A 89 -4.46 7.19 -2.95
N SER A 90 -5.11 6.97 -4.10
CA SER A 90 -6.44 7.50 -4.40
C SER A 90 -7.52 6.52 -3.94
N SER A 91 -7.67 6.36 -2.62
CA SER A 91 -8.68 5.51 -1.95
C SER A 91 -9.15 6.18 -0.64
N HIS A 92 -10.02 5.51 0.13
CA HIS A 92 -10.37 5.89 1.51
C HIS A 92 -9.62 5.07 2.57
N TRP A 93 -9.31 3.82 2.24
CA TRP A 93 -8.40 2.94 2.98
C TRP A 93 -7.49 2.20 2.01
N SER A 94 -6.21 2.14 2.36
CA SER A 94 -5.25 1.23 1.75
C SER A 94 -4.94 0.10 2.71
N GLY A 95 -4.61 -1.06 2.16
CA GLY A 95 -4.30 -2.23 2.94
C GLY A 95 -3.35 -3.17 2.24
N ILE A 96 -2.58 -3.89 3.04
CA ILE A 96 -1.63 -4.88 2.58
C ILE A 96 -1.81 -6.10 3.46
N LEU A 97 -2.25 -7.20 2.86
CA LEU A 97 -2.15 -8.51 3.48
C LEU A 97 -0.84 -9.15 3.02
N TYR A 98 0.05 -9.42 3.98
CA TYR A 98 1.36 -9.99 3.72
C TYR A 98 1.29 -11.51 3.61
N LEU A 99 1.80 -12.05 2.51
CA LEU A 99 1.78 -13.48 2.20
C LEU A 99 3.19 -14.05 1.94
N THR A 100 4.25 -13.27 2.15
CA THR A 100 5.63 -13.75 2.22
C THR A 100 5.78 -14.76 3.37
N LEU A 101 6.46 -15.88 3.14
CA LEU A 101 6.65 -16.89 4.17
C LEU A 101 7.46 -16.33 5.36
N PRO A 102 7.20 -16.80 6.60
CA PRO A 102 7.79 -16.24 7.81
C PRO A 102 9.31 -16.10 7.78
N GLU A 103 10.02 -17.10 7.26
CA GLU A 103 11.48 -17.15 7.17
C GLU A 103 12.09 -16.13 6.20
N PHE A 104 11.29 -15.57 5.29
CA PHE A 104 11.71 -14.54 4.35
C PHE A 104 11.17 -13.15 4.72
N CYS A 105 10.29 -13.04 5.72
CA CYS A 105 9.72 -11.75 6.13
C CYS A 105 10.77 -10.81 6.70
N HIS A 106 10.89 -9.63 6.10
CA HIS A 106 11.60 -8.48 6.64
C HIS A 106 11.03 -7.18 6.05
N GLY A 107 11.39 -6.04 6.64
CA GLY A 107 10.84 -4.74 6.24
C GLY A 107 9.34 -4.61 6.55
N GLY A 108 8.59 -3.96 5.66
CA GLY A 108 7.18 -3.68 5.86
C GLY A 108 6.67 -2.60 4.91
N THR A 109 5.76 -1.78 5.40
CA THR A 109 5.35 -0.53 4.75
C THR A 109 5.92 0.62 5.56
N ASP A 110 6.74 1.44 4.90
CA ASP A 110 7.37 2.59 5.51
C ASP A 110 6.50 3.83 5.35
N PHE A 111 6.51 4.68 6.37
CA PHE A 111 5.77 5.92 6.43
C PHE A 111 6.71 7.07 6.75
N TYR A 112 6.40 8.24 6.18
CA TYR A 112 7.32 9.35 6.13
C TYR A 112 6.69 10.66 6.56
N ARG A 113 7.53 11.58 7.02
CA ARG A 113 7.26 13.00 7.16
C ARG A 113 7.90 13.75 6.01
N HIS A 114 7.12 14.57 5.33
CA HIS A 114 7.63 15.49 4.33
C HIS A 114 8.37 16.63 5.02
N VAL A 115 9.68 16.75 4.77
CA VAL A 115 10.58 17.69 5.46
C VAL A 115 10.23 19.15 5.15
N PRO A 116 9.99 19.58 3.89
CA PRO A 116 9.63 20.96 3.59
C PRO A 116 8.33 21.43 4.26
N SER A 117 7.29 20.59 4.30
CA SER A 117 5.99 20.96 4.89
C SER A 117 5.85 20.63 6.37
N GLN A 118 6.74 19.81 6.92
CA GLN A 118 6.68 19.30 8.30
C GLN A 118 5.36 18.56 8.58
N MET A 119 4.88 17.78 7.60
CA MET A 119 3.65 16.99 7.71
C MET A 119 3.94 15.52 7.43
N ASP A 120 3.33 14.63 8.21
CA ASP A 120 3.38 13.16 8.03
C ASP A 120 2.21 12.63 7.16
N HIS A 121 1.45 13.55 6.58
CA HIS A 121 0.39 13.26 5.64
C HIS A 121 0.26 14.33 4.55
N SER A 122 -0.34 13.92 3.44
CA SER A 122 -0.82 14.80 2.39
C SER A 122 -1.94 15.72 2.90
N PRO A 123 -2.03 16.98 2.43
CA PRO A 123 -3.13 17.86 2.77
C PRO A 123 -4.50 17.23 2.44
N TYR A 124 -5.37 17.17 3.45
CA TYR A 124 -6.77 16.72 3.30
C TYR A 124 -7.79 17.69 3.92
N THR A 125 -7.34 18.89 4.34
CA THR A 125 -8.19 20.00 4.80
C THR A 125 -7.71 21.31 4.16
N GLU A 126 -8.57 22.33 4.09
CA GLU A 126 -8.19 23.64 3.56
C GLU A 126 -7.07 24.30 4.39
N GLU A 127 -7.07 24.09 5.71
CA GLU A 127 -5.99 24.55 6.59
C GLU A 127 -4.64 23.90 6.22
N HIS A 128 -4.65 22.59 5.94
CA HIS A 128 -3.46 21.88 5.48
C HIS A 128 -2.96 22.40 4.13
N LEU A 129 -3.86 22.68 3.18
CA LEU A 129 -3.50 23.27 1.88
C LEU A 129 -2.84 24.64 2.05
N ALA A 130 -3.45 25.50 2.86
CA ALA A 130 -2.93 26.83 3.13
C ALA A 130 -1.53 26.79 3.76
N LYS A 131 -1.28 25.83 4.67
CA LYS A 131 0.05 25.63 5.30
C LYS A 131 1.15 25.32 4.28
N VAL A 132 0.83 24.64 3.19
CA VAL A 132 1.77 24.31 2.11
C VAL A 132 1.72 25.29 0.93
N GLY A 133 0.99 26.41 1.08
CA GLY A 133 0.89 27.45 0.06
C GLY A 133 0.09 27.04 -1.18
N LEU A 134 -0.72 25.99 -1.10
CA LEU A 134 -1.59 25.51 -2.18
C LEU A 134 -3.02 26.03 -1.98
N LYS A 135 -3.79 26.11 -3.08
CA LYS A 135 -5.16 26.63 -3.07
C LYS A 135 -6.19 25.57 -3.45
N ASP A 136 -5.76 24.53 -4.16
CA ASP A 136 -6.64 23.47 -4.63
C ASP A 136 -6.02 22.08 -4.37
N PHE A 137 -6.83 21.13 -3.92
CA PHE A 137 -6.38 19.75 -3.65
C PHE A 137 -5.86 19.04 -4.91
N SER A 138 -6.32 19.43 -6.10
CA SER A 138 -5.80 18.92 -7.38
C SER A 138 -4.33 19.27 -7.60
N GLU A 139 -3.82 20.33 -6.97
CA GLU A 139 -2.42 20.75 -7.08
C GLU A 139 -1.47 19.89 -6.23
N VAL A 140 -1.99 19.19 -5.22
CA VAL A 140 -1.16 18.45 -4.24
C VAL A 140 -0.34 17.35 -4.91
N GLY A 141 -0.96 16.61 -5.83
CA GLY A 141 -0.31 15.52 -6.55
C GLY A 141 0.91 16.00 -7.33
N GLU A 142 0.76 17.05 -8.14
CA GLU A 142 1.83 17.54 -9.01
C GLU A 142 2.85 18.40 -8.26
N LYS A 143 2.39 19.35 -7.43
CA LYS A 143 3.25 20.40 -6.87
C LYS A 143 3.93 20.03 -5.56
N LEU A 144 3.45 18.99 -4.87
CA LEU A 144 4.02 18.53 -3.61
C LEU A 144 4.57 17.11 -3.76
N LEU A 145 3.72 16.17 -4.17
CA LEU A 145 4.07 14.75 -4.19
C LEU A 145 5.03 14.39 -5.33
N LEU A 146 4.66 14.68 -6.58
CA LEU A 146 5.44 14.25 -7.74
C LEU A 146 6.81 14.94 -7.82
N ALA A 147 6.90 16.19 -7.35
CA ALA A 147 8.16 16.93 -7.32
C ALA A 147 9.20 16.29 -6.40
N ASP A 148 8.77 15.80 -5.23
CA ASP A 148 9.66 15.35 -4.16
C ASP A 148 9.68 13.82 -3.98
N THR A 149 8.78 13.05 -4.63
CA THR A 149 8.57 11.60 -4.41
C THR A 149 9.85 10.74 -4.42
N ASN A 150 10.83 11.09 -5.26
CA ASN A 150 12.07 10.34 -5.46
C ASN A 150 13.31 10.99 -4.81
N ASP A 151 13.16 12.12 -4.13
CA ASP A 151 14.26 12.82 -3.45
C ASP A 151 14.26 12.45 -1.95
N PRO A 152 15.16 11.56 -1.50
CA PRO A 152 15.18 11.11 -0.11
C PRO A 152 15.44 12.23 0.90
N ASP A 153 16.06 13.35 0.51
CA ASP A 153 16.31 14.48 1.42
C ASP A 153 15.02 15.25 1.76
N LYS A 154 13.94 14.99 1.01
CA LYS A 154 12.60 15.55 1.27
C LYS A 154 11.79 14.72 2.25
N TRP A 155 12.27 13.54 2.62
CA TRP A 155 11.50 12.57 3.40
C TRP A 155 12.27 12.09 4.62
N GLU A 156 11.64 12.22 5.77
CA GLU A 156 12.11 11.65 7.02
C GLU A 156 11.29 10.40 7.32
N HIS A 157 11.95 9.26 7.52
CA HIS A 157 11.26 8.04 7.96
C HIS A 157 10.69 8.23 9.37
N VAL A 158 9.41 7.91 9.55
CA VAL A 158 8.69 8.08 10.82
C VAL A 158 8.37 6.73 11.46
N MET A 159 7.91 5.77 10.65
CA MET A 159 7.56 4.44 11.14
C MET A 159 7.57 3.41 10.03
N THR A 160 7.73 2.15 10.43
CA THR A 160 7.45 0.99 9.58
C THR A 160 6.34 0.19 10.21
N LEU A 161 5.31 -0.18 9.43
CA LEU A 161 4.37 -1.23 9.81
C LEU A 161 4.97 -2.58 9.37
N PRO A 162 5.50 -3.40 10.31
CA PRO A 162 6.39 -4.49 9.94
C PRO A 162 5.62 -5.62 9.26
N MET A 163 6.24 -6.17 8.21
CA MET A 163 5.75 -7.36 7.53
C MET A 163 5.75 -8.55 8.49
N ARG A 164 4.70 -9.36 8.40
CA ARG A 164 4.59 -10.67 9.03
C ARG A 164 3.64 -11.52 8.18
N PHE A 165 3.94 -12.79 7.98
CA PHE A 165 3.03 -13.69 7.28
C PHE A 165 1.63 -13.66 7.91
N ASN A 166 0.58 -13.59 7.09
CA ASN A 166 -0.82 -13.51 7.50
C ASN A 166 -1.19 -12.26 8.33
N ARG A 167 -0.38 -11.20 8.26
CA ARG A 167 -0.73 -9.88 8.82
C ARG A 167 -1.44 -9.03 7.78
N LEU A 168 -2.60 -8.52 8.15
CA LEU A 168 -3.25 -7.42 7.46
C LEU A 168 -2.85 -6.11 8.12
N VAL A 169 -2.31 -5.18 7.34
CA VAL A 169 -2.24 -3.76 7.72
C VAL A 169 -3.27 -2.97 6.93
N LEU A 170 -4.00 -2.08 7.61
CA LEU A 170 -4.90 -1.11 7.01
C LEU A 170 -4.44 0.28 7.43
N PHE A 171 -4.40 1.25 6.53
CA PHE A 171 -3.95 2.60 6.86
C PHE A 171 -4.63 3.64 5.99
N ARG A 172 -4.62 4.88 6.48
CA ARG A 172 -5.16 6.00 5.74
C ARG A 172 -4.28 6.36 4.55
N PRO A 173 -4.86 6.47 3.34
CA PRO A 173 -4.09 6.54 2.10
C PRO A 173 -3.36 7.87 1.91
N TRP A 174 -3.75 8.91 2.63
CA TRP A 174 -3.10 10.22 2.64
C TRP A 174 -1.83 10.26 3.49
N LEU A 175 -1.52 9.22 4.28
CA LEU A 175 -0.22 9.12 4.93
C LEU A 175 0.85 8.93 3.84
N TYR A 176 1.97 9.63 3.94
CA TYR A 176 3.06 9.44 3.00
C TYR A 176 3.72 8.08 3.25
N HIS A 177 3.76 7.22 2.24
CA HIS A 177 4.23 5.85 2.42
C HIS A 177 4.97 5.29 1.20
N ASN A 178 5.69 4.19 1.43
CA ASN A 178 6.36 3.39 0.41
C ASN A 178 6.30 1.89 0.79
N ALA A 179 6.36 1.00 -0.20
CA ALA A 179 6.30 -0.45 -0.04
C ALA A 179 7.58 -1.08 0.57
N GLY A 180 8.63 -0.29 0.80
CA GLY A 180 9.96 -0.76 1.19
C GLY A 180 10.72 -1.39 0.02
N PRO A 181 12.00 -1.77 0.20
CA PRO A 181 12.77 -2.44 -0.84
C PRO A 181 12.22 -3.84 -1.16
N GLY A 182 12.32 -4.23 -2.42
CA GLY A 182 12.11 -5.63 -2.83
C GLY A 182 13.23 -6.54 -2.30
N PHE A 183 12.95 -7.84 -2.25
CA PHE A 183 13.92 -8.85 -1.83
C PHE A 183 13.60 -10.20 -2.46
N GLY A 184 14.53 -11.15 -2.34
CA GLY A 184 14.42 -12.45 -2.99
C GLY A 184 14.61 -12.38 -4.50
N ASP A 185 14.55 -13.54 -5.14
CA ASP A 185 14.76 -13.74 -6.57
C ASP A 185 13.71 -14.67 -7.21
N SER A 186 12.77 -15.19 -6.41
CA SER A 186 11.72 -16.09 -6.86
C SER A 186 10.37 -15.83 -6.16
N PHE A 187 9.32 -16.54 -6.57
CA PHE A 187 8.01 -16.47 -5.90
C PHE A 187 8.08 -16.96 -4.44
N GLU A 188 8.93 -17.94 -4.17
CA GLU A 188 9.11 -18.60 -2.88
C GLU A 188 9.66 -17.64 -1.83
N ASN A 189 10.70 -16.88 -2.18
CA ASN A 189 11.44 -16.01 -1.26
C ASN A 189 11.20 -14.51 -1.48
N GLY A 190 10.44 -14.14 -2.51
CA GLY A 190 10.13 -12.76 -2.83
C GLY A 190 9.04 -12.15 -1.94
N ARG A 191 8.94 -10.82 -1.97
CA ARG A 191 7.87 -10.09 -1.28
C ARG A 191 6.54 -10.33 -1.97
N LEU A 192 5.69 -11.17 -1.39
CA LEU A 192 4.34 -11.43 -1.88
C LEU A 192 3.30 -10.72 -1.00
N ILE A 193 2.50 -9.87 -1.63
CA ILE A 193 1.40 -9.16 -0.97
C ILE A 193 0.09 -9.33 -1.71
N TYR A 194 -1.01 -9.20 -0.96
CA TYR A 194 -2.36 -9.04 -1.47
C TYR A 194 -2.83 -7.61 -1.15
N PRO A 195 -2.71 -6.67 -2.11
CA PRO A 195 -3.04 -5.27 -1.90
C PRO A 195 -4.55 -5.04 -1.90
N LEU A 196 -4.98 -4.13 -1.05
CA LEU A 196 -6.37 -3.78 -0.79
C LEU A 196 -6.53 -2.26 -0.89
N PHE A 197 -7.56 -1.83 -1.61
CA PHE A 197 -7.92 -0.42 -1.70
C PHE A 197 -9.43 -0.29 -1.61
N PHE A 198 -9.91 0.56 -0.74
CA PHE A 198 -11.32 0.69 -0.47
C PHE A 198 -11.79 2.13 -0.53
N ASP A 199 -12.96 2.34 -1.14
CA ASP A 199 -13.73 3.57 -1.03
C ASP A 199 -14.70 3.45 0.13
N ARG A 200 -15.04 4.59 0.73
CA ARG A 200 -16.17 4.68 1.65
C ARG A 200 -17.48 4.53 0.88
N VAL A 201 -18.43 3.80 1.45
CA VAL A 201 -19.82 3.78 0.99
C VAL A 201 -20.61 4.79 1.84
N GLY A 202 -21.40 5.63 1.18
CA GLY A 202 -22.29 6.61 1.82
C GLY A 202 -23.52 5.94 2.41
#